data_AF-A0A1D2ID34-F1
#
_entry.id   AF-A0A1D2ID34-F1
#
_cell.length_a   1.000
_cell.length_b   1.000
_cell.length_c   1.000
_cell.angle_alpha   90.00
_cell.angle_beta   90.00
_cell.angle_gamma   90.00
#
_symmetry.space_group_name_H-M   'P 1'
#
loop_
_entity.id
_entity.type
_entity.pdbx_description
1 polymer ?
#
loop_
_entity_poly.entity_id
_entity_poly.type
_entity_poly.pdbx_seq_one_letter_code
_entity_poly.pdbx_strand_id
1 'polypeptide(L)' 'MDHVRRWFDLFGNGARIANLYGPTETTVNATCQVPDARPGDEVRQVPVGRPVAGTDLEVVRADGTWTPP' A
#
# COMPACT_ATOMS: atom_id res chain seq x y z
N MET A 1 13.12 1.40 0.93
CA MET A 1 12.69 0.78 -0.35
C MET A 1 13.61 -0.34 -0.81
N ASP A 2 14.83 -0.43 -0.28
CA ASP A 2 15.86 -1.38 -0.71
C ASP A 2 15.40 -2.84 -0.69
N HIS A 3 14.63 -3.24 0.32
CA HIS A 3 14.04 -4.58 0.39
C HIS A 3 13.06 -4.89 -0.74
N VAL A 4 12.22 -3.92 -1.12
CA VAL A 4 11.25 -4.08 -2.21
C VAL A 4 11.98 -4.14 -3.55
N ARG A 5 12.95 -3.25 -3.78
CA ARG A 5 13.77 -3.29 -5.01
C ARG A 5 14.54 -4.61 -5.11
N ARG A 6 15.18 -5.04 -4.03
CA ARG A 6 15.89 -6.32 -3.96
C ARG A 6 14.95 -7.51 -4.22
N TRP A 7 13.72 -7.46 -3.73
CA TRP A 7 12.73 -8.49 -4.03
C TRP A 7 12.45 -8.56 -5.54
N PHE A 8 12.25 -7.42 -6.22
CA PHE A 8 12.08 -7.39 -7.67
C PHE A 8 13.35 -7.85 -8.42
N ASP A 9 14.54 -7.49 -7.94
CA ASP A 9 15.82 -7.90 -8.53
C ASP A 9 16.03 -9.43 -8.47
N LEU A 10 15.43 -10.10 -7.47
CA LEU A 10 15.53 -11.54 -7.27
C LEU A 10 14.41 -12.33 -7.97
N PHE A 11 13.18 -11.82 -7.95
CA PHE A 11 12.00 -12.58 -8.37
C PHE A 11 11.37 -12.07 -9.68
N GLY A 12 11.74 -10.87 -10.14
CA GLY A 12 11.16 -10.24 -11.33
C GLY A 12 9.64 -10.27 -11.31
N ASN A 13 9.04 -10.70 -12.41
CA ASN A 13 7.58 -10.86 -12.56
C ASN A 13 7.09 -12.30 -12.28
N GLY A 14 7.97 -13.19 -11.79
CA GLY A 14 7.62 -14.59 -11.49
C GLY A 14 6.83 -14.76 -10.19
N ALA A 15 6.77 -13.72 -9.37
CA ALA A 15 5.96 -13.64 -8.17
C ALA A 15 5.34 -12.24 -8.06
N ARG A 16 4.48 -12.02 -7.06
CA ARG A 16 3.98 -10.68 -6.70
C ARG A 16 4.20 -10.43 -5.21
N ILE A 17 4.41 -9.18 -4.85
CA ILE A 17 4.53 -8.71 -3.47
C ILE A 17 3.42 -7.71 -3.17
N ALA A 18 2.80 -7.80 -2.00
CA ALA A 18 1.77 -6.88 -1.55
C ALA A 18 2.21 -6.15 -0.28
N ASN A 19 1.94 -4.85 -0.22
CA ASN A 19 1.95 -4.09 1.02
C ASN A 19 0.52 -4.01 1.53
N LEU A 20 0.28 -4.58 2.70
CA LEU A 20 -1.03 -4.64 3.33
C LEU A 20 -1.02 -3.74 4.56
N TYR A 21 -2.08 -2.98 4.76
CA TYR A 21 -2.25 -2.15 5.94
C TYR A 21 -3.66 -2.29 6.49
N GLY A 22 -3.73 -2.52 7.80
CA GLY A 22 -4.95 -2.41 8.60
C GLY A 22 -4.58 -2.49 10.08
N PRO A 23 -5.23 -1.70 10.96
CA PRO A 23 -5.18 -1.97 12.39
C PRO A 23 -5.89 -3.28 12.73
N THR A 24 -5.74 -3.75 13.98
CA THR A 24 -6.37 -4.99 14.45
C THR A 24 -7.90 -4.96 14.37
N GLU A 25 -8.49 -3.78 14.53
CA GLU A 25 -9.92 -3.49 14.55
C GLU A 25 -10.58 -3.65 13.17
N THR A 26 -9.80 -3.63 12.08
CA THR A 26 -10.31 -3.76 10.70
C THR A 26 -10.05 -5.16 10.11
N THR A 27 -10.02 -6.21 10.94
CA THR A 27 -9.83 -7.60 10.50
C THR A 27 -8.55 -7.79 9.69
N VAL A 28 -7.41 -7.46 10.29
CA VAL A 28 -6.05 -7.60 9.73
C VAL A 28 -5.70 -6.56 8.66
N ASN A 29 -6.48 -6.43 7.58
CA ASN A 29 -6.12 -5.55 6.46
C ASN A 29 -7.32 -4.74 5.96
N ALA A 30 -7.16 -3.42 5.88
CA ALA A 30 -8.14 -2.51 5.29
C ALA A 30 -7.75 -2.08 3.86
N THR A 31 -6.46 -2.05 3.55
CA THR A 31 -5.93 -1.58 2.26
C THR A 31 -4.84 -2.50 1.73
N CYS A 32 -4.69 -2.52 0.40
CA CYS A 32 -3.71 -3.32 -0.31
C CYS A 32 -3.08 -2.54 -1.47
N GLN A 33 -1.75 -2.56 -1.53
CA GLN A 33 -0.96 -2.11 -2.68
C GLN A 33 -0.17 -3.28 -3.24
N VAL A 34 -0.31 -3.54 -4.54
CA VAL A 34 0.53 -4.50 -5.27
C VAL A 34 1.33 -3.72 -6.31
N PRO A 35 2.62 -3.44 -6.08
CA PRO A 35 3.45 -2.80 -7.09
C PRO A 35 3.55 -3.67 -8.34
N ASP A 36 3.33 -3.08 -9.52
CA ASP A 36 3.39 -3.80 -10.79
C ASP A 36 4.79 -3.85 -11.42
N ALA A 37 5.72 -3.05 -10.87
CA ALA A 37 7.10 -3.00 -11.33
C ALA A 37 8.04 -2.63 -10.18
N ARG A 38 9.34 -2.89 -10.42
CA ARG A 38 10.43 -2.44 -9.54
C ARG A 38 10.34 -0.91 -9.36
N PRO A 39 10.22 -0.40 -8.11
CA PRO A 39 10.18 1.03 -7.88
C PRO A 39 11.47 1.73 -8.34
N GLY A 40 11.33 2.92 -8.94
CA GLY A 40 12.44 3.80 -9.29
C GLY A 40 13.24 4.26 -8.07
N ASP A 41 14.45 4.79 -8.31
CA ASP A 41 15.40 5.13 -7.24
C ASP A 41 14.94 6.31 -6.37
N GLU A 42 14.15 7.19 -6.95
CA GLU A 42 13.50 8.33 -6.33
C GLU A 42 12.36 7.96 -5.37
N VAL A 43 11.71 6.81 -5.56
CA VAL A 43 10.61 6.37 -4.70
C VAL A 43 11.13 6.00 -3.32
N ARG A 44 10.56 6.60 -2.27
CA ARG A 44 11.00 6.40 -0.88
C ARG A 44 10.07 5.55 -0.02
N GLN A 45 8.81 5.39 -0.41
CA GLN A 45 7.78 4.68 0.34
C GLN A 45 6.88 3.86 -0.60
N VAL A 46 6.36 2.74 -0.12
CA VAL A 46 5.28 2.01 -0.80
C VAL A 46 3.97 2.53 -0.22
N PRO A 47 3.01 2.97 -1.06
CA PRO A 47 1.68 3.33 -0.57
C PRO A 47 1.01 2.19 0.21
N VAL A 48 0.10 2.52 1.12
CA VAL A 48 -0.78 1.54 1.78
C VAL A 48 -1.81 0.95 0.81
N GLY A 49 -2.04 1.64 -0.30
CA GLY A 49 -2.82 1.16 -1.43
C GLY A 49 -4.27 1.60 -1.38
N ARG A 50 -5.16 0.75 -1.88
CA ARG A 50 -6.59 1.03 -1.99
C ARG A 50 -7.40 0.16 -1.04
N PRO A 51 -8.61 0.59 -0.65
CA PRO A 51 -9.50 -0.22 0.18
C PRO A 51 -9.76 -1.58 -0.46
N VAL A 52 -9.77 -2.62 0.38
CA VAL A 52 -10.22 -3.94 -0.04
C VAL A 52 -11.76 -3.94 -0.20
N ALA A 53 -12.30 -4.96 -0.86
CA ALA A 53 -13.74 -5.06 -1.09
C ALA A 53 -14.52 -4.99 0.25
N GLY A 54 -15.57 -4.17 0.27
CA GLY A 54 -16.40 -3.96 1.45
C GLY A 54 -15.76 -3.09 2.55
N THR A 55 -14.70 -2.34 2.24
CA THR A 55 -14.06 -1.40 3.15
C THR A 55 -14.11 0.02 2.58
N ASP A 56 -14.45 0.99 3.42
CA ASP A 56 -14.36 2.41 3.10
C ASP A 56 -13.08 3.01 3.70
N LEU A 57 -12.49 3.98 3.01
CA LEU A 57 -11.31 4.71 3.47
C LEU A 57 -11.51 6.19 3.24
N GLU A 58 -11.39 6.96 4.32
CA GLU A 58 -11.50 8.41 4.30
C GLU A 58 -10.28 9.03 4.96
N VAL A 59 -9.75 10.10 4.34
CA VAL A 59 -8.75 10.96 4.97
C VAL A 59 -9.48 12.19 5.47
N VAL A 60 -9.51 12.36 6.79
CA VAL A 60 -10.24 13.46 7.44
C VAL A 60 -9.28 14.39 8.15
N ARG A 61 -9.66 15.67 8.25
CA ARG A 61 -8.98 16.66 9.08
C ARG A 61 -9.29 16.42 10.55
N ALA A 62 -8.56 17.12 11.42
CA ALA A 62 -8.76 17.02 12.87
C ALA A 62 -10.18 17.42 13.33
N ASP A 63 -10.89 18.25 12.57
CA ASP A 63 -12.27 18.65 12.83
C ASP A 63 -13.33 17.68 12.25
N GLY A 64 -12.89 16.55 11.68
CA GLY A 64 -13.76 15.53 11.09
C GLY A 64 -14.21 15.83 9.66
N THR A 65 -13.77 16.94 9.06
CA THR A 65 -14.10 17.24 7.67
C THR A 65 -13.27 16.42 6.69
N TRP A 66 -13.87 16.02 5.57
CA TRP A 66 -13.20 15.27 4.52
C TRP A 66 -12.06 16.06 3.86
N THR A 67 -10.94 15.38 3.57
CA THR A 67 -9.80 15.93 2.84
C THR A 67 -9.84 15.50 1.38
N PRO A 68 -9.90 16.46 0.43
CA PRO A 68 -9.83 16.14 -0.99
C PRO A 68 -8.49 15.51 -1.39
N PRO A 69 -8.49 14.65 -2.43
CA PRO A 69 -7.27 14.09 -3.01
C PRO A 69 -6.39 15.14 -3.68
#